data_AF-A0A950HFY8-F1
#
_entry.id   AF-A0A950HFY8-F1
#
_cell.length_a   1.000
_cell.length_b   1.000
_cell.length_c   1.000
_cell.angle_alpha   90.00
_cell.angle_beta   90.00
_cell.angle_gamma   90.00
#
_symmetry.space_group_name_H-M   'P 1'
#
loop_
_entity.id
_entity.type
_entity.pdbx_description
1 polymer ?
#
loop_
_entity_poly.entity_id
_entity_poly.type
_entity_poly.pdbx_seq_one_letter_code
_entity_poly.pdbx_strand_id
1 'polypeptide(L)'
;MSGAEPLRVQEREIISRELGREKSARFIGKLLGRHHSTIAREIERNGGAAEYRAIAAQERYDQYKVRPKERKLVASTRLHDAVNEGLENKWSPGQISTRLKTDHPDDPEMRVSHETIYQLDVRR
;
A
#
# COMPACT_ATOMS: atom_id res chain seq x y z
N MET A 1 9.80 -11.77 -14.96
CA MET A 1 8.91 -12.12 -13.82
C MET A 1 7.87 -11.02 -13.71
N SER A 2 6.69 -11.20 -14.31
CA SER A 2 5.62 -10.19 -14.21
C SER A 2 5.10 -10.14 -12.78
N GLY A 3 4.91 -8.94 -12.23
CA GLY A 3 4.16 -8.79 -10.99
C GLY A 3 2.81 -9.47 -11.16
N ALA A 4 2.50 -10.46 -10.32
CA ALA A 4 1.27 -11.23 -10.44
C ALA A 4 0.07 -10.27 -10.30
N GLU A 5 -0.73 -10.16 -11.36
CA GLU A 5 -1.95 -9.36 -11.37
C GLU A 5 -2.86 -9.78 -10.20
N PRO A 6 -3.42 -8.84 -9.43
CA PRO A 6 -4.34 -9.14 -8.34
C PRO A 6 -5.50 -10.03 -8.80
N LEU A 7 -6.01 -10.87 -7.89
CA LEU A 7 -7.21 -11.66 -8.16
C LEU A 7 -8.42 -10.73 -8.27
N ARG A 8 -9.19 -10.90 -9.35
CA ARG A 8 -10.41 -10.14 -9.61
C ARG A 8 -11.55 -10.65 -8.74
N VAL A 9 -12.61 -9.84 -8.61
CA VAL A 9 -13.78 -10.20 -7.79
C VAL A 9 -14.45 -11.51 -8.27
N GLN A 10 -14.49 -11.74 -9.58
CA GLN A 10 -15.04 -12.96 -10.18
C GLN A 10 -14.19 -14.20 -9.81
N GLU A 11 -12.86 -14.04 -9.79
CA GLU A 11 -11.96 -15.11 -9.37
C GLU A 11 -12.16 -15.44 -7.89
N ARG A 12 -12.36 -14.41 -7.05
CA ARG A 12 -12.67 -14.57 -5.62
C ARG A 12 -13.99 -15.31 -5.40
N GLU A 13 -15.01 -15.02 -6.19
CA GLU A 13 -16.31 -15.70 -6.15
C GLU A 13 -16.17 -17.18 -6.51
N ILE A 14 -15.41 -17.50 -7.56
CA ILE A 14 -15.12 -18.89 -7.95
C ILE A 14 -14.38 -19.61 -6.82
N ILE A 15 -13.37 -18.99 -6.19
CA ILE A 15 -12.68 -19.58 -5.03
C ILE A 15 -13.69 -19.91 -3.92
N SER A 16 -14.57 -18.96 -3.57
CA SER A 16 -15.57 -19.16 -2.50
C SER A 16 -16.52 -20.32 -2.80
N ARG A 17 -17.02 -20.42 -4.03
CA ARG A 17 -17.94 -21.48 -4.46
C ARG A 17 -17.27 -22.84 -4.47
N GLU A 18 -16.06 -22.94 -5.02
CA GLU A 18 -15.36 -24.22 -5.13
C GLU A 18 -14.83 -24.71 -3.78
N LEU A 19 -14.52 -23.81 -2.84
CA LEU A 19 -14.24 -24.19 -1.45
C LEU A 19 -15.48 -24.79 -0.76
N GLY A 20 -16.68 -24.26 -1.00
CA GLY A 20 -17.93 -24.86 -0.52
C GLY A 20 -18.21 -26.25 -1.10
N ARG A 21 -17.49 -26.64 -2.17
CA ARG A 21 -17.48 -27.98 -2.77
C ARG A 21 -16.24 -28.79 -2.40
N GLU A 22 -15.52 -28.37 -1.37
CA GLU A 22 -14.32 -29.00 -0.83
C GLU A 22 -13.18 -29.15 -1.86
N LYS A 23 -13.13 -28.27 -2.86
CA LYS A 23 -12.07 -28.30 -3.86
C LYS A 23 -10.78 -27.71 -3.32
N SER A 24 -9.65 -28.33 -3.69
CA SER A 24 -8.33 -27.85 -3.27
C SER A 24 -7.89 -26.60 -4.04
N ALA A 25 -6.99 -25.81 -3.43
CA ALA A 25 -6.37 -24.65 -4.08
C ALA A 25 -5.68 -25.00 -5.42
N ARG A 26 -5.21 -26.24 -5.57
CA ARG A 26 -4.59 -26.73 -6.81
C ARG A 26 -5.60 -26.93 -7.93
N PHE A 27 -6.79 -27.45 -7.61
CA PHE A 27 -7.90 -27.55 -8.56
C PHE A 27 -8.36 -26.15 -8.98
N ILE A 28 -8.60 -25.27 -8.00
CA ILE A 28 -9.09 -23.91 -8.23
C ILE A 28 -8.07 -23.09 -9.05
N GLY A 29 -6.77 -23.24 -8.78
CA GLY A 29 -5.72 -22.61 -9.57
C GLY A 29 -5.76 -23.03 -11.04
N LYS A 30 -5.92 -24.33 -11.32
CA LYS A 30 -6.08 -24.82 -12.70
C LYS A 30 -7.34 -24.24 -13.36
N LEU A 31 -8.47 -24.22 -12.65
CA LEU A 31 -9.73 -23.69 -13.15
C LEU A 31 -9.64 -22.21 -13.55
N LEU A 32 -8.92 -21.41 -12.74
CA LEU A 32 -8.76 -19.98 -12.95
C LEU A 32 -7.56 -19.60 -13.85
N GLY A 33 -6.75 -20.57 -14.29
CA GLY A 33 -5.48 -20.28 -14.95
C GLY A 33 -4.47 -19.54 -14.05
N ARG A 34 -4.59 -19.72 -12.73
CA ARG A 34 -3.73 -19.10 -11.71
C ARG A 34 -2.84 -20.13 -11.04
N HIS A 35 -1.67 -19.69 -10.57
CA HIS A 35 -0.80 -20.56 -9.80
C HIS A 35 -1.48 -20.93 -8.46
N HIS A 36 -1.47 -22.22 -8.11
CA HIS A 36 -2.14 -22.73 -6.91
C HIS A 36 -1.67 -22.05 -5.60
N SER A 37 -0.40 -21.63 -5.50
CA SER A 37 0.09 -20.90 -4.33
C SER A 37 -0.52 -19.50 -4.20
N THR A 38 -0.93 -18.86 -5.31
CA THR A 38 -1.67 -17.59 -5.26
C THR A 38 -3.03 -17.80 -4.61
N ILE A 39 -3.71 -18.88 -5.00
CA ILE A 39 -5.00 -19.27 -4.44
C ILE A 39 -4.85 -19.64 -2.95
N ALA A 40 -3.86 -20.46 -2.60
CA ALA A 40 -3.62 -20.86 -1.21
C ALA A 40 -3.37 -19.66 -0.29
N ARG A 41 -2.46 -18.74 -0.68
CA ARG A 41 -2.18 -17.53 0.09
C ARG A 41 -3.38 -16.61 0.22
N GLU A 42 -4.18 -16.52 -0.83
CA GLU A 42 -5.43 -15.76 -0.78
C GLU A 42 -6.41 -16.36 0.24
N ILE A 43 -6.58 -17.68 0.23
CA ILE A 43 -7.47 -18.38 1.15
C ILE A 43 -7.00 -18.21 2.59
N GLU A 44 -5.72 -18.48 2.87
CA GLU A 44 -5.13 -18.33 4.21
C GLU A 44 -5.24 -16.90 4.75
N ARG A 45 -4.99 -15.90 3.90
CA ARG A 45 -5.08 -14.48 4.30
C ARG A 45 -6.50 -14.07 4.71
N ASN A 46 -7.52 -14.77 4.22
CA ASN A 46 -8.93 -14.43 4.43
C ASN A 46 -9.67 -15.51 5.24
N GLY A 47 -9.02 -16.06 6.27
CA GLY A 47 -9.66 -16.94 7.25
C GLY A 47 -9.62 -18.44 6.93
N GLY A 48 -8.92 -18.83 5.86
CA GLY A 48 -8.82 -20.24 5.48
C GLY A 48 -10.08 -20.79 4.79
N ALA A 49 -10.07 -22.08 4.45
CA ALA A 49 -11.10 -22.67 3.59
C ALA A 49 -12.53 -22.59 4.16
N ALA A 50 -12.70 -22.66 5.48
CA ALA A 50 -14.00 -22.64 6.14
C ALA A 50 -14.64 -21.24 6.17
N GLU A 51 -13.82 -20.22 6.44
CA GLU A 51 -14.28 -18.84 6.64
C GLU A 51 -14.18 -17.99 5.39
N TYR A 52 -13.50 -18.47 4.34
CA TYR A 52 -13.30 -17.68 3.13
C TYR A 52 -14.62 -17.21 2.51
N ARG A 53 -14.74 -15.89 2.32
CA ARG A 53 -15.85 -15.24 1.62
C ARG A 53 -15.32 -14.25 0.60
N ALA A 54 -15.82 -14.34 -0.64
CA ALA A 54 -15.37 -13.50 -1.75
C ALA A 54 -15.53 -12.00 -1.48
N ILE A 55 -16.67 -11.60 -0.91
CA ILE A 55 -16.98 -10.19 -0.59
C ILE A 55 -16.00 -9.66 0.45
N ALA A 56 -15.81 -10.36 1.57
CA ALA A 56 -14.88 -9.95 2.62
C ALA A 56 -13.43 -9.86 2.10
N ALA A 57 -13.02 -10.79 1.24
CA ALA A 57 -11.69 -10.76 0.60
C ALA A 57 -11.52 -9.58 -0.36
N GLN A 58 -12.59 -9.19 -1.07
CA GLN A 58 -12.61 -8.02 -1.95
C GLN A 58 -12.56 -6.72 -1.14
N GLU A 59 -13.42 -6.57 -0.14
CA GLU A 59 -13.44 -5.41 0.76
C GLU A 59 -12.07 -5.21 1.43
N ARG A 60 -11.45 -6.29 1.91
CA ARG A 60 -10.10 -6.26 2.46
C ARG A 60 -9.11 -5.73 1.42
N TYR A 61 -9.13 -6.26 0.21
CA TYR A 61 -8.25 -5.79 -0.88
C TYR A 61 -8.47 -4.31 -1.18
N ASP A 62 -9.72 -3.85 -1.27
CA ASP A 62 -10.05 -2.46 -1.55
C ASP A 62 -9.61 -1.54 -0.41
N GLN A 63 -9.80 -1.93 0.85
CA GLN A 63 -9.27 -1.19 2.01
C GLN A 63 -7.75 -1.03 1.95
N TYR A 64 -7.00 -2.08 1.59
CA TYR A 64 -5.55 -1.98 1.45
C TYR A 64 -5.11 -1.15 0.25
N LYS A 65 -5.85 -1.22 -0.87
CA LYS A 65 -5.57 -0.42 -2.06
C LYS A 65 -5.86 1.07 -1.81
N VAL A 66 -6.88 1.37 -1.03
CA VAL A 66 -7.37 2.73 -0.75
C VAL A 66 -6.58 3.44 0.32
N ARG A 67 -5.79 2.77 1.17
CA ARG A 67 -4.98 3.44 2.20
C ARG A 67 -3.69 4.03 1.60
N PRO A 68 -3.61 5.33 1.24
CA PRO A 68 -2.33 6.00 1.20
C PRO A 68 -1.75 5.91 2.61
N LYS A 69 -0.51 5.42 2.73
CA LYS A 69 0.23 5.61 3.98
C LYS A 69 0.24 7.12 4.24
N GLU A 70 -0.27 7.55 5.40
CA GLU A 70 -0.19 8.95 5.79
C GLU A 70 1.25 9.41 5.57
N ARG A 71 1.40 10.45 4.75
CA ARG A 71 2.72 10.95 4.40
C ARG A 71 3.35 11.46 5.68
N LYS A 72 4.62 11.15 5.91
CA LYS A 72 5.39 11.56 7.11
C LYS A 72 5.23 13.06 7.42
N LEU A 73 5.13 13.88 6.38
CA LEU A 73 4.91 15.33 6.48
C LEU A 73 3.53 15.71 7.00
N VAL A 74 2.49 14.92 6.78
CA VAL A 74 1.15 15.18 7.33
C VAL A 74 1.07 14.71 8.78
N ALA A 75 1.80 13.64 9.14
CA ALA A 75 1.82 13.10 10.49
C ALA A 75 2.71 13.89 11.47
N SER A 76 3.74 14.59 10.99
CA SER A 76 4.69 15.35 11.82
C SER A 76 4.53 16.85 11.62
N THR A 77 3.87 17.52 12.57
CA THR A 77 3.68 18.98 12.56
C THR A 77 5.01 19.73 12.48
N ARG A 78 6.03 19.32 13.26
CA ARG A 78 7.32 20.01 13.27
C ARG A 78 8.05 19.93 11.92
N LEU A 79 8.04 18.77 11.27
CA LEU A 79 8.66 18.63 9.95
C LEU A 79 7.87 19.40 8.89
N HIS A 80 6.54 19.38 8.98
CA HIS A 80 5.66 20.16 8.10
C HIS A 80 5.96 21.66 8.19
N ASP A 81 6.05 22.20 9.41
CA ASP A 81 6.28 23.62 9.65
C ASP A 81 7.65 24.04 9.13
N ALA A 82 8.70 23.25 9.39
CA ALA A 82 10.04 23.55 8.88
C ALA A 82 10.14 23.50 7.34
N VAL A 83 9.37 22.61 6.70
CA VAL A 83 9.26 22.59 5.23
C VAL A 83 8.53 23.83 4.71
N ASN A 84 7.42 24.24 5.34
CA ASN A 84 6.68 25.44 4.94
C ASN A 84 7.49 26.71 5.14
N GLU A 85 8.20 26.84 6.26
CA GLU A 85 9.11 27.96 6.51
C GLU A 85 10.19 28.05 5.42
N GLY A 86 10.77 26.92 5.02
CA GLY A 86 11.72 26.87 3.91
C GLY A 86 11.12 27.34 2.57
N LEU A 87 9.88 26.91 2.27
CA LEU A 87 9.17 27.33 1.06
C LEU A 87 8.82 28.83 1.07
N GLU A 88 8.40 29.38 2.21
CA GLU A 88 8.13 30.81 2.38
C GLU A 88 9.39 31.65 2.20
N ASN A 89 10.55 31.12 2.62
CA ASN A 89 11.86 31.71 2.38
C ASN A 89 12.39 31.49 0.94
N LYS A 90 11.55 30.98 0.03
CA LYS A 90 11.86 30.68 -1.37
C LYS A 90 13.03 29.70 -1.57
N TRP A 91 13.26 28.82 -0.60
CA TRP A 91 14.23 27.75 -0.78
C TRP A 91 13.69 26.70 -1.74
N SER A 92 14.54 26.23 -2.64
CA SER A 92 14.19 25.06 -3.46
C SER A 92 13.98 23.84 -2.56
N PRO A 93 13.14 22.88 -2.97
CA PRO A 93 13.00 21.61 -2.26
C PRO A 93 14.36 20.99 -1.91
N GLY A 94 15.29 20.97 -2.86
CA GLY A 94 16.70 20.57 -2.73
C GLY A 94 17.46 21.19 -1.54
N GLN A 95 17.24 22.47 -1.30
CA GLN A 95 17.86 23.18 -0.18
C GLN A 95 17.18 22.82 1.13
N ILE A 96 15.85 22.71 1.14
CA ILE A 96 15.07 22.41 2.34
C ILE A 96 15.48 21.06 2.94
N SER A 97 15.52 19.96 2.18
CA SER A 97 15.88 18.68 2.82
C SER A 97 17.37 18.55 3.15
N THR A 98 18.25 19.21 2.40
CA THR A 98 19.67 19.30 2.79
C THR A 98 19.81 20.05 4.11
N ARG A 99 19.10 21.17 4.28
CA ARG A 99 19.10 21.98 5.49
C ARG A 99 18.55 21.20 6.69
N LEU A 100 17.40 20.56 6.54
CA LEU A 100 16.81 19.69 7.57
C LEU A 100 17.75 18.54 7.97
N LYS A 101 18.55 18.04 7.03
CA LYS A 101 19.56 17.02 7.31
C LYS A 101 20.71 17.55 8.17
N THR A 102 21.19 18.74 7.84
CA THR A 102 22.31 19.40 8.51
C THR A 102 21.94 19.94 9.89
N ASP A 103 20.77 20.59 10.01
CA ASP A 103 20.34 21.27 11.24
C ASP A 103 19.83 20.26 12.29
N HIS A 104 19.45 19.05 11.87
CA HIS A 104 19.01 17.97 12.75
C HIS A 104 19.74 16.65 12.43
N PRO A 105 21.05 16.54 12.71
CA PRO A 105 21.86 15.38 12.31
C PRO A 105 21.42 14.07 12.99
N ASP A 106 20.99 14.14 14.25
CA ASP A 106 20.62 12.99 15.08
C ASP A 106 19.13 12.66 15.08
N ASP A 107 18.34 13.36 14.26
CA ASP A 107 16.88 13.22 14.23
C ASP A 107 16.40 12.63 12.88
N PRO A 108 16.11 11.31 12.84
CA PRO A 108 15.57 10.67 11.65
C PRO A 108 14.17 11.19 11.28
N GLU A 109 13.39 11.73 12.23
CA GLU A 109 12.07 12.27 11.94
C GLU A 109 12.15 13.52 11.08
N MET A 110 13.25 14.28 11.15
CA MET A 110 13.48 15.46 10.32
C MET A 110 13.95 15.14 8.88
N ARG A 111 14.01 13.87 8.50
CA ARG A 111 14.39 13.43 7.14
C ARG A 111 13.19 13.41 6.20
N VAL A 112 13.29 14.09 5.07
CA VAL A 112 12.31 14.08 3.97
C VAL A 112 13.04 14.14 2.63
N SER A 113 12.48 13.59 1.55
CA SER A 113 13.08 13.75 0.22
C SER A 113 12.58 15.01 -0.48
N HIS A 114 13.42 15.59 -1.34
CA HIS A 114 13.06 16.74 -2.18
C HIS A 114 11.84 16.45 -3.08
N GLU A 115 11.70 15.23 -3.60
CA GLU A 115 10.51 14.78 -4.33
C GLU A 115 9.23 14.85 -3.49
N THR A 116 9.32 14.52 -2.20
CA THR A 116 8.15 14.60 -1.30
C THR A 116 7.73 16.05 -1.09
N ILE A 117 8.70 16.96 -0.99
CA ILE A 117 8.46 18.41 -0.88
C ILE A 117 7.86 18.94 -2.20
N TYR A 118 8.37 18.54 -3.37
CA TYR A 118 7.77 18.88 -4.66
C TYR A 118 6.31 18.44 -4.76
N GLN A 119 5.99 17.22 -4.33
CA GLN A 119 4.61 16.72 -4.33
C GLN A 119 3.67 17.46 -3.37
N LEU A 120 4.20 18.20 -2.39
CA LEU A 120 3.42 19.10 -1.54
C LEU A 120 3.20 20.45 -2.20
N ASP A 121 4.26 21.07 -2.72
CA ASP A 121 4.20 22.39 -3.36
C ASP A 121 3.19 22.42 -4.51
N VAL A 122 3.19 21.38 -5.37
CA VAL A 122 2.24 21.24 -6.48
C VAL A 122 0.77 21.04 -6.02
N ARG A 123 0.54 20.72 -4.75
CA ARG A 123 -0.79 20.52 -4.16
C ARG A 123 -1.26 21.70 -3.29
N ARG A 124 -0.44 22.74 -3.13
CA ARG A 124 -0.79 23.97 -2.42
C ARG A 124 -1.49 24.93 -3.39
#